data_AF-A0A822EXQ0-F1
#
_entry.id   AF-A0A822EXQ0-F1
#
_cell.length_a   1.000
_cell.length_b   1.000
_cell.length_c   1.000
_cell.angle_alpha   90.00
_cell.angle_beta   90.00
_cell.angle_gamma   90.00
#
_symmetry.space_group_name_H-M   'P 1'
#
loop_
_entity.id
_entity.type
_entity.pdbx_description
1 polymer ?
#
loop_
_entity_poly.entity_id
_entity_poly.type
_entity_poly.pdbx_seq_one_letter_code
_entity_poly.pdbx_strand_id
1 'polypeptide(L)' 'SRKVLNSDNRSTRIEDKVLTIDIKPGWKQGTKITFPREGDQTSTTIPADIVFIIKDKPHPTFRRDGSDIIYTAKITLKEA' A
#
# COMPACT_ATOMS: atom_id res chain seq x y z
N SER A 1 13.19 7.80 -1.17
CA SER A 1 14.58 7.63 -1.58
C SER A 1 14.98 6.16 -1.69
N ARG A 2 15.64 5.80 -2.80
CA ARG A 2 16.30 4.51 -3.05
C ARG A 2 17.74 4.75 -3.47
N LYS A 3 18.63 3.79 -3.22
CA LYS A 3 19.99 3.82 -3.77
C LYS A 3 19.99 3.23 -5.18
N VAL A 4 20.52 3.99 -6.14
CA VAL A 4 20.63 3.58 -7.54
C VAL A 4 22.11 3.52 -7.91
N LEU A 5 22.49 2.46 -8.64
CA LEU A 5 23.86 2.26 -9.10
C LEU A 5 24.15 3.20 -10.28
N ASN A 6 25.29 3.87 -10.24
CA ASN A 6 25.72 4.74 -11.32
C ASN A 6 26.27 3.91 -12.51
N SER A 7 26.49 4.57 -13.65
CA SER A 7 27.01 3.93 -14.87
C SER A 7 28.42 3.34 -14.72
N ASP A 8 29.18 3.78 -13.71
CA ASP A 8 30.49 3.21 -13.35
C ASP A 8 30.40 1.84 -12.65
N ASN A 9 29.18 1.37 -12.36
CA ASN A 9 28.87 0.11 -11.69
C ASN A 9 29.54 -0.05 -10.31
N ARG A 10 29.97 1.05 -9.69
CA ARG A 10 30.73 1.08 -8.42
C ARG A 10 30.16 2.09 -7.43
N SER A 11 29.83 3.30 -7.87
CA SER A 11 29.27 4.33 -7.01
C SER A 11 27.74 4.28 -7.02
N THR A 12 27.13 4.79 -5.94
CA THR A 12 25.67 4.85 -5.81
C THR A 12 25.24 6.28 -5.55
N ARG A 13 24.01 6.61 -5.96
CA ARG A 13 23.35 7.87 -5.66
C ARG A 13 22.00 7.64 -5.00
N ILE A 14 21.55 8.60 -4.21
CA ILE A 14 20.19 8.60 -3.67
C ILE A 14 19.26 9.21 -4.73
N GLU A 15 18.20 8.49 -5.06
CA GLU A 15 17.18 8.92 -6.01
C GLU A 15 15.81 8.88 -5.35
N ASP A 16 15.03 9.96 -5.53
CA ASP A 16 13.62 9.98 -5.17
C ASP A 16 12.77 9.66 -6.40
N LYS A 17 11.87 8.70 -6.22
CA LYS A 17 10.92 8.27 -7.25
C LYS A 17 9.53 8.21 -6.63
N VAL A 18 8.58 8.84 -7.31
CA VAL A 18 7.16 8.77 -6.93
C VAL A 18 6.57 7.51 -7.54
N LEU A 19 5.97 6.66 -6.70
CA LEU A 19 5.21 5.48 -7.12
C LEU A 19 3.72 5.78 -7.00
N THR A 20 3.04 5.91 -8.14
CA THR A 20 1.60 6.20 -8.18
C THR A 20 0.80 4.90 -8.06
N ILE A 21 -0.18 4.88 -7.15
CA ILE A 21 -1.09 3.74 -6.97
C ILE A 21 -2.52 4.23 -7.20
N ASP A 22 -3.15 3.75 -8.26
CA ASP A 22 -4.56 4.00 -8.54
C ASP A 22 -5.43 2.99 -7.78
N ILE A 23 -5.98 3.41 -6.64
CA ILE A 23 -6.88 2.57 -5.84
C ILE A 23 -8.16 2.30 -6.61
N LYS A 24 -8.44 1.03 -6.91
CA LYS A 24 -9.66 0.63 -7.62
C LYS A 24 -10.82 0.37 -6.63
N PRO A 25 -12.07 0.68 -7.01
CA PRO A 25 -13.24 0.38 -6.19
C PRO A 25 -13.31 -1.10 -5.79
N GLY A 26 -13.74 -1.37 -4.56
CA GLY A 26 -13.96 -2.73 -4.08
C GLY A 26 -12.70 -3.48 -3.61
N TRP A 27 -11.49 -2.93 -3.79
CA TRP A 27 -10.28 -3.52 -3.22
C TRP A 27 -10.41 -3.72 -1.71
N LYS A 28 -10.04 -4.91 -1.24
CA LYS A 28 -10.19 -5.33 0.15
C LYS A 28 -8.89 -5.10 0.90
N GLN A 29 -8.97 -5.04 2.22
CA GLN A 29 -7.77 -5.14 3.05
C GLN A 29 -6.97 -6.39 2.66
N GLY A 30 -5.66 -6.23 2.56
CA GLY A 30 -4.73 -7.29 2.16
C GLY A 30 -4.42 -7.35 0.66
N THR A 31 -5.11 -6.59 -0.20
CA THR A 31 -4.71 -6.45 -1.61
C THR A 31 -3.27 -5.96 -1.69
N LYS A 32 -2.44 -6.68 -2.47
CA LYS A 32 -1.01 -6.40 -2.64
C LYS A 32 -0.77 -5.69 -3.96
N ILE A 33 -0.01 -4.60 -3.93
CA ILE A 33 0.47 -3.87 -5.11
C ILE A 33 1.99 -3.97 -5.11
N THR A 34 2.55 -4.65 -6.10
CA THR A 34 3.99 -4.88 -6.20
C THR A 34 4.59 -3.99 -7.27
N PHE A 35 5.61 -3.23 -6.90
CA PHE A 35 6.49 -2.53 -7.80
C PHE A 35 7.82 -3.30 -7.89
N PRO A 36 8.05 -4.04 -8.99
CA PRO A 36 9.19 -4.92 -9.08
C PRO A 36 10.49 -4.12 -9.14
N ARG A 37 11.52 -4.57 -8.40
CA ARG A 37 12.89 -4.02 -8.44
C ARG A 37 13.00 -2.52 -8.13
N GLU A 38 12.06 -1.97 -7.37
CA GLU A 38 12.11 -0.56 -6.93
C GLU A 38 12.88 -0.33 -5.63
N GLY A 39 13.44 -1.38 -5.03
CA GLY A 39 14.33 -1.28 -3.87
C GLY A 39 15.72 -0.74 -4.21
N ASP A 40 16.61 -0.82 -3.22
CA ASP A 40 18.01 -0.41 -3.37
C ASP A 40 18.74 -1.32 -4.36
N GLN A 41 19.54 -0.71 -5.23
CA GLN A 41 20.37 -1.39 -6.21
C GLN A 41 21.79 -1.60 -5.67
N THR A 42 22.34 -2.77 -5.97
CA THR A 42 23.76 -3.09 -5.76
C THR A 42 24.34 -3.67 -7.04
N SER A 43 25.66 -3.69 -7.17
CA SER A 43 26.34 -4.21 -8.37
C SER A 43 26.20 -5.73 -8.54
N THR A 44 25.84 -6.45 -7.48
CA THR A 44 25.86 -7.92 -7.43
C THR A 44 24.47 -8.54 -7.29
N THR A 45 23.44 -7.77 -6.94
CA THR A 45 22.13 -8.33 -6.58
C THR A 45 21.01 -7.62 -7.34
N ILE A 46 19.98 -8.38 -7.71
CA ILE A 46 18.75 -7.84 -8.27
C ILE A 46 18.05 -7.02 -7.18
N PRO A 47 17.59 -5.79 -7.47
CA PRO A 47 16.93 -4.95 -6.48
C PRO A 47 15.66 -5.61 -5.94
N ALA A 48 15.35 -5.37 -4.67
CA ALA A 48 14.15 -5.90 -4.04
C ALA A 48 12.87 -5.29 -4.62
N ASP A 49 11.77 -6.02 -4.51
CA ASP A 49 10.44 -5.54 -4.85
C ASP A 49 9.86 -4.71 -3.71
N ILE A 50 9.15 -3.63 -4.04
CA ILE A 50 8.37 -2.87 -3.06
C ILE A 50 6.93 -3.35 -3.12
N VAL A 51 6.42 -3.87 -2.01
CA VAL A 51 5.04 -4.37 -1.90
C VAL A 51 4.24 -3.48 -0.97
N PHE A 52 3.22 -2.82 -1.51
CA PHE A 52 2.22 -2.11 -0.73
C PHE A 52 1.06 -3.03 -0.40
N ILE A 53 0.58 -2.99 0.85
CA ILE A 53 -0.56 -3.77 1.31
C ILE A 53 -1.65 -2.80 1.75
N ILE A 54 -2.83 -2.92 1.14
CA ILE A 54 -3.97 -2.09 1.51
C ILE A 54 -4.46 -2.47 2.89
N LYS A 55 -4.70 -1.45 3.73
CA LYS A 55 -5.41 -1.59 5.00
C LYS A 55 -6.62 -0.67 5.02
N ASP A 56 -7.72 -1.18 5.57
CA ASP A 56 -8.88 -0.35 5.83
C ASP A 56 -8.54 0.63 6.96
N LYS A 57 -8.75 1.92 6.71
CA LYS A 57 -8.66 2.94 7.74
C LYS A 57 -9.96 2.91 8.56
N PRO A 58 -9.91 2.89 9.91
CA PRO A 58 -11.11 2.95 10.72
C PRO A 58 -12.00 4.13 10.34
N HIS A 59 -13.28 3.86 10.13
CA HIS A 59 -14.28 4.88 9.82
C HIS A 59 -15.15 5.14 11.07
N PRO A 60 -15.47 6.40 11.40
CA PRO A 60 -16.15 6.74 12.65
C PRO A 60 -17.56 6.14 12.78
N THR A 61 -18.22 5.86 11.66
CA THR A 61 -19.62 5.43 11.62
C THR A 61 -19.79 3.99 11.14
N PHE A 62 -18.83 3.50 10.36
CA PHE A 62 -19.00 2.28 9.59
C PHE A 62 -17.84 1.33 9.86
N ARG A 63 -18.14 0.04 9.89
CA ARG A 63 -17.13 -1.00 9.88
C ARG A 63 -17.27 -1.79 8.59
N ARG A 64 -16.18 -1.94 7.84
CA ARG A 64 -16.16 -2.80 6.66
C ARG A 64 -16.00 -4.26 7.08
N ASP A 65 -16.76 -5.15 6.46
CA ASP A 65 -16.59 -6.60 6.55
C ASP A 65 -16.58 -7.20 5.15
N GLY A 66 -15.37 -7.39 4.61
CA GLY A 66 -15.19 -7.82 3.23
C GLY A 66 -15.80 -6.86 2.21
N SER A 67 -16.94 -7.24 1.64
CA SER A 67 -17.69 -6.43 0.67
C SER A 67 -18.84 -5.64 1.31
N ASP A 68 -19.14 -5.89 2.58
CA ASP A 68 -20.27 -5.30 3.29
C ASP A 68 -19.84 -4.11 4.15
N ILE A 69 -20.81 -3.22 4.41
CA ILE A 69 -20.67 -2.08 5.30
C ILE A 69 -21.63 -2.24 6.47
N ILE A 70 -21.06 -2.37 7.67
CA ILE A 70 -21.80 -2.55 8.90
C ILE A 70 -21.99 -1.20 9.58
N TYR A 71 -23.24 -0.88 9.88
CA TYR A 71 -23.64 0.26 10.69
C TYR A 71 -24.28 -0.24 11.98
N THR A 72 -23.83 0.26 13.12
CA THR A 72 -24.42 -0.05 14.42
C THR A 72 -25.40 1.05 14.81
N ALA A 73 -26.69 0.82 14.58
CA ALA A 73 -27.76 1.71 15.02
C ALA A 73 -27.99 1.57 16.53
N LYS A 74 -28.01 2.70 17.24
CA LYS A 74 -28.46 2.75 18.64
C LYS A 74 -29.89 3.25 18.64
N ILE A 75 -30.81 2.39 19.03
CA ILE A 75 -32.24 2.70 19.13
C ILE A 75 -32.69 2.65 20.59
N THR A 76 -33.70 3.44 20.93
CA THR A 76 -34.38 3.36 22.21
C THR A 76 -35.34 2.17 22.23
N LEU A 77 -35.76 1.73 23.42
CA LEU A 77 -36.76 0.66 23.55
C LEU A 77 -38.09 1.00 22.85
N LYS A 78 -38.45 2.30 22.77
CA LYS A 78 -39.68 2.74 22.11
C LYS A 78 -39.61 2.60 20.58
N GLU A 79 -38.40 2.68 20.00
CA GLU A 79 -38.16 2.61 18.56
C GLU A 79 -37.92 1.18 18.06
N ALA A 80 -37.65 0.24 18.97
CA ALA A 80 -37.46 -1.19 18.69
C ALA A 80 -38.81 -1.89 18.41
#